data_AF-A0A956BNT8-F1
#
_entry.id   AF-A0A956BNT8-F1
#
_cell.length_a   1.000
_cell.length_b   1.000
_cell.length_c   1.000
_cell.angle_alpha   90.00
_cell.angle_beta   90.00
_cell.angle_gamma   90.00
#
_symmetry.space_group_name_H-M   'P 1'
#
loop_
_entity.id
_entity.type
_entity.pdbx_description
1 polymer ?
#
loop_
_entity_poly.entity_id
_entity_poly.type
_entity_poly.pdbx_seq_one_letter_code
_entity_poly.pdbx_strand_id
1 'polypeptide(L)'
;MRNTSAPPIGWSIPGSSPLETGRASLVRALQTLDQPVMVVDRDGEPATTVGGQAILGSGPAPAGALPLLAWVPPLTPDRLGDPSFRATYGVSACYVAGAMANGIASEELVIAMSKAGLLAFFGAAGLPPSRITAAIDRIQGEVGTGPYGF
;
A
#
# COMPACT_ATOMS: atom_id res chain seq x y z
N MET A 1 -21.70 11.45 34.08
CA MET A 1 -21.23 12.09 32.83
C MET A 1 -21.41 11.07 31.72
N ARG A 2 -22.32 11.32 30.76
CA ARG A 2 -22.55 10.39 29.64
C ARG A 2 -21.48 10.67 28.59
N ASN A 3 -20.58 9.71 28.39
CA ASN A 3 -19.71 9.71 27.23
C ASN A 3 -20.61 9.45 26.02
N THR A 4 -21.01 10.49 25.29
CA THR A 4 -21.81 10.33 24.08
C THR A 4 -20.94 9.71 22.99
N SER A 5 -20.94 8.37 22.93
CA SER A 5 -20.46 7.60 21.79
C SER A 5 -21.11 8.18 20.53
N ALA A 6 -20.30 8.48 19.51
CA ALA A 6 -20.82 8.94 18.23
C ALA A 6 -21.80 7.88 17.69
N PRO A 7 -22.91 8.28 17.03
CA PRO A 7 -23.84 7.31 16.48
C PRO A 7 -23.08 6.38 15.50
N PRO A 8 -23.37 5.07 15.51
CA PRO A 8 -22.67 4.15 14.63
C PRO A 8 -22.93 4.50 13.16
N ILE A 9 -21.91 4.37 12.33
CA ILE A 9 -21.97 4.56 10.88
C ILE A 9 -22.47 3.31 10.14
N GLY A 10 -22.70 2.22 10.88
CA GLY A 10 -23.09 0.92 10.34
C GLY A 10 -22.91 -0.22 11.34
N TRP A 11 -22.70 -1.41 10.80
CA TRP A 11 -22.50 -2.65 11.56
C TRP A 11 -21.23 -3.36 11.10
N SER A 12 -20.47 -3.90 12.04
CA SER A 12 -19.32 -4.76 11.78
C SER A 12 -19.71 -6.21 12.03
N ILE A 13 -19.51 -7.06 11.03
CA ILE A 13 -19.55 -8.52 11.19
C ILE A 13 -18.12 -8.96 11.54
N PRO A 14 -17.88 -9.46 12.77
CA PRO A 14 -16.54 -9.83 13.21
C PRO A 14 -15.88 -10.85 12.28
N GLY A 15 -14.59 -10.64 11.99
CA GLY A 15 -13.73 -11.64 11.37
C GLY A 15 -13.14 -12.61 12.39
N SER A 16 -12.03 -13.27 12.01
CA SER A 16 -11.26 -14.12 12.91
C SER A 16 -10.31 -13.34 13.84
N SER A 17 -10.06 -12.06 13.55
CA SER A 17 -9.18 -11.21 14.35
C SER A 17 -9.83 -10.85 15.69
N PRO A 18 -9.06 -10.78 16.78
CA PRO A 18 -9.56 -10.36 18.08
C PRO A 18 -9.95 -8.88 18.09
N LEU A 19 -10.90 -8.55 18.98
CA LEU A 19 -11.24 -7.17 19.32
C LEU A 19 -10.28 -6.67 20.40
N GLU A 20 -9.47 -5.68 20.05
CA GLU A 20 -8.45 -5.13 20.94
C GLU A 20 -8.71 -3.65 21.26
N THR A 21 -8.61 -3.27 22.53
CA THR A 21 -8.81 -1.88 22.97
C THR A 21 -7.48 -1.14 23.15
N GLY A 22 -7.57 0.19 23.16
CA GLY A 22 -6.43 1.06 23.44
C GLY A 22 -5.64 1.53 22.21
N ARG A 23 -4.72 2.47 22.44
CA ARG A 23 -3.97 3.13 21.36
C ARG A 23 -3.02 2.18 20.62
N ALA A 24 -2.38 1.27 21.33
CA ALA A 24 -1.38 0.38 20.75
C ALA A 24 -2.00 -0.59 19.72
N SER A 25 -3.20 -1.12 20.00
CA SER A 25 -3.92 -1.97 19.05
C SER A 25 -4.38 -1.19 17.83
N LEU A 26 -4.86 0.04 18.01
CA LEU A 26 -5.25 0.92 16.90
C LEU A 26 -4.06 1.20 15.97
N VAL A 27 -2.89 1.55 16.51
CA VAL A 27 -1.67 1.78 15.71
C VAL A 27 -1.27 0.52 14.95
N ARG A 28 -1.30 -0.65 15.60
CA ARG A 28 -0.98 -1.92 14.95
C ARG A 28 -1.96 -2.25 13.82
N ALA A 29 -3.25 -2.06 14.05
CA ALA A 29 -4.28 -2.30 13.05
C ALA A 29 -4.13 -1.38 11.84
N LEU A 30 -3.85 -0.09 12.05
CA LEU A 30 -3.59 0.88 10.98
C LEU A 30 -2.31 0.57 10.17
N GLN A 31 -1.40 -0.26 10.68
CA GLN A 31 -0.23 -0.74 9.95
C GLN A 31 -0.55 -1.96 9.06
N THR A 32 -1.72 -2.59 9.21
CA THR A 32 -2.20 -3.68 8.33
C THR A 32 -2.91 -3.10 7.11
N LEU A 33 -2.13 -2.70 6.11
CA LEU A 33 -2.62 -1.95 4.94
C LEU A 33 -3.41 -2.80 3.93
N ASP A 34 -3.29 -4.12 3.99
CA ASP A 34 -3.88 -5.07 3.04
C ASP A 34 -5.25 -5.61 3.48
N GLN A 35 -5.72 -5.23 4.67
CA GLN A 35 -7.00 -5.63 5.23
C GLN A 35 -7.81 -4.42 5.69
N PRO A 36 -9.16 -4.51 5.72
CA PRO A 36 -9.96 -3.44 6.28
C PRO A 36 -9.72 -3.33 7.78
N VAL A 37 -9.69 -2.10 8.29
CA VAL A 37 -9.62 -1.81 9.73
C VAL A 37 -10.96 -1.24 10.17
N MET A 38 -11.48 -1.73 11.29
CA MET A 38 -12.73 -1.27 11.88
C MET A 38 -12.51 -0.86 13.33
N VAL A 39 -13.16 0.23 13.72
CA VAL A 39 -13.37 0.58 15.12
C VAL A 39 -14.84 0.32 15.41
N VAL A 40 -15.13 -0.50 16.41
CA VAL A 40 -16.48 -0.90 16.81
C VAL A 40 -16.76 -0.48 18.25
N ASP A 41 -18.03 -0.32 18.58
CA ASP A 41 -18.49 -0.14 19.96
C ASP A 41 -18.66 -1.52 20.61
N ARG A 42 -17.85 -1.82 21.62
CA ARG A 42 -17.97 -3.01 22.46
C ARG A 42 -18.44 -2.55 23.84
N ASP A 43 -19.73 -2.70 24.09
CA ASP A 43 -20.36 -2.41 25.39
C ASP A 43 -20.09 -0.97 25.91
N GLY A 44 -20.01 0.00 25.01
CA GLY A 44 -19.73 1.42 25.29
C GLY A 44 -18.25 1.80 25.18
N GLU A 45 -17.36 0.86 24.87
CA GLU A 45 -15.93 1.08 24.71
C GLU A 45 -15.46 0.84 23.26
N PRO A 46 -14.70 1.76 22.65
CA PRO A 46 -14.11 1.54 21.32
C PRO A 46 -13.10 0.38 21.32
N ALA A 47 -13.32 -0.59 20.43
CA ALA A 47 -12.39 -1.68 20.15
C ALA A 47 -12.01 -1.68 18.67
N THR A 48 -10.77 -2.08 18.37
CA THR A 48 -10.25 -2.17 17.00
C THR A 48 -10.21 -3.63 16.55
N THR A 49 -10.52 -3.88 15.28
CA THR A 49 -10.34 -5.18 14.61
C THR A 49 -9.84 -4.98 13.18
N VAL A 50 -9.18 -6.01 12.64
CA VAL A 50 -8.68 -6.08 11.28
C VAL A 50 -9.37 -7.23 10.54
N GLY A 51 -9.76 -7.01 9.28
CA GLY A 51 -10.57 -7.98 8.52
C GLY A 51 -12.04 -7.99 8.96
N GLY A 52 -12.83 -8.92 8.43
CA GLY A 52 -14.29 -8.96 8.62
C GLY A 52 -15.05 -8.13 7.57
N GLN A 53 -16.34 -7.87 7.82
CA GLN A 53 -17.19 -7.13 6.89
C GLN A 53 -17.83 -5.91 7.56
N ALA A 54 -17.85 -4.79 6.85
CA ALA A 54 -18.57 -3.59 7.25
C ALA A 54 -19.85 -3.45 6.42
N ILE A 55 -20.98 -3.24 7.08
CA ILE A 55 -22.25 -2.85 6.47
C ILE A 55 -22.49 -1.40 6.86
N LEU A 56 -22.39 -0.48 5.90
CA LEU A 56 -22.60 0.95 6.15
C LEU A 56 -24.09 1.32 6.09
N GLY A 57 -24.50 2.27 6.92
CA GLY A 57 -25.87 2.81 6.97
C GLY A 57 -26.66 2.37 8.19
N SER A 58 -27.90 2.85 8.28
CA SER A 58 -28.75 2.75 9.48
C SER A 58 -29.72 1.56 9.47
N GLY A 59 -29.41 0.50 8.71
CA GLY A 59 -30.24 -0.71 8.65
C GLY A 59 -30.29 -1.45 10.00
N PRO A 60 -31.14 -2.48 10.13
CA PRO A 60 -31.14 -3.31 11.34
C PRO A 60 -29.79 -4.03 11.50
N ALA A 61 -29.36 -4.22 12.75
CA ALA A 61 -28.15 -4.97 13.06
C ALA A 61 -28.32 -6.45 12.67
N PRO A 62 -27.41 -7.03 11.87
CA PRO A 62 -27.33 -8.47 11.73
C PRO A 62 -27.06 -9.14 13.07
N ALA A 63 -27.46 -10.42 13.21
CA ALA A 63 -27.17 -11.20 14.41
C ALA A 63 -25.66 -11.29 14.66
N GLY A 64 -25.22 -10.93 15.87
CA GLY A 64 -23.80 -10.97 16.26
C GLY A 64 -22.95 -9.83 15.69
N ALA A 65 -23.54 -8.86 15.00
CA ALA A 65 -22.81 -7.68 14.55
C ALA A 65 -22.62 -6.66 15.69
N LEU A 66 -21.54 -5.90 15.60
CA LEU A 66 -21.22 -4.81 16.54
C LEU A 66 -21.49 -3.45 15.89
N PRO A 67 -21.91 -2.42 16.65
CA PRO A 67 -22.01 -1.06 16.12
C PRO A 67 -20.67 -0.60 15.57
N LEU A 68 -20.63 -0.17 14.31
CA LEU A 68 -19.42 0.31 13.64
C LEU A 68 -19.25 1.81 13.90
N LEU A 69 -18.12 2.21 14.47
CA LEU A 69 -17.79 3.62 14.74
C LEU A 69 -16.92 4.23 13.63
N ALA A 70 -15.99 3.46 13.08
CA ALA A 70 -15.13 3.88 11.97
C ALA A 70 -14.70 2.69 11.12
N TRP A 71 -14.42 2.94 9.84
CA TRP A 71 -13.97 1.93 8.89
C TRP A 71 -12.93 2.52 7.93
N VAL A 72 -11.89 1.76 7.66
CA VAL A 72 -10.85 2.06 6.67
C VAL A 72 -10.71 0.84 5.76
N PRO A 73 -10.83 0.99 4.42
CA PRO A 73 -10.60 -0.12 3.50
C PRO A 73 -9.10 -0.52 3.44
N PRO A 74 -8.74 -1.64 2.79
CA PRO A 74 -7.36 -1.91 2.41
C PRO A 74 -6.78 -0.75 1.58
N LEU A 75 -5.63 -0.23 1.98
CA LEU A 75 -4.92 0.90 1.36
C LEU A 75 -3.45 0.52 1.14
N THR A 76 -3.23 -0.40 0.20
CA THR A 76 -1.89 -0.85 -0.19
C THR A 76 -1.17 0.20 -1.07
N PRO A 77 0.18 0.22 -1.09
CA PRO A 77 0.95 1.21 -1.87
C PRO A 77 0.60 1.25 -3.36
N ASP A 78 0.17 0.13 -3.93
CA ASP A 78 -0.21 0.02 -5.33
C ASP A 78 -1.53 0.76 -5.67
N ARG A 79 -2.32 1.14 -4.65
CA ARG A 79 -3.50 2.00 -4.81
C ARG A 79 -3.16 3.50 -4.91
N LEU A 80 -1.89 3.88 -4.72
CA LEU A 80 -1.44 5.27 -4.82
C LEU A 80 -1.05 5.60 -6.27
N GLY A 81 -1.50 6.76 -6.75
CA GLY A 81 -1.20 7.27 -8.10
C GLY A 81 -2.17 6.79 -9.17
N ASP A 82 -1.75 6.89 -10.44
CA ASP A 82 -2.58 6.57 -11.60
C ASP A 82 -2.43 5.09 -12.00
N PRO A 83 -3.49 4.26 -11.96
CA PRO A 83 -3.42 2.86 -12.36
C PRO A 83 -2.93 2.65 -13.80
N SER A 84 -3.15 3.61 -14.71
CA SER A 84 -2.67 3.52 -16.09
C SER A 84 -1.14 3.54 -16.17
N PHE A 85 -0.45 4.24 -15.26
CA PHE A 85 1.02 4.22 -15.19
C PHE A 85 1.55 2.82 -14.93
N ARG A 86 0.98 2.12 -13.94
CA ARG A 86 1.37 0.72 -13.62
C ARG A 86 1.13 -0.20 -14.81
N ALA A 87 -0.03 -0.06 -15.46
CA ALA A 87 -0.38 -0.85 -16.62
C ALA A 87 0.55 -0.60 -17.82
N THR A 88 0.88 0.67 -18.10
CA THR A 88 1.75 1.07 -19.21
C THR A 88 3.19 0.59 -19.02
N TYR A 89 3.75 0.75 -17.82
CA TYR A 89 5.16 0.47 -17.55
C TYR A 89 5.42 -0.90 -16.92
N GLY A 90 4.37 -1.69 -16.63
CA GLY A 90 4.50 -3.02 -16.03
C GLY A 90 5.08 -3.00 -14.61
N VAL A 91 4.74 -1.98 -13.81
CA VAL A 91 5.27 -1.76 -12.45
C VAL A 91 4.24 -2.02 -11.35
N SER A 92 4.72 -2.39 -10.17
CA SER A 92 3.91 -2.68 -8.99
C SER A 92 3.41 -1.42 -8.27
N ALA A 93 4.07 -0.28 -8.44
CA ALA A 93 3.71 1.00 -7.83
C ALA A 93 3.90 2.17 -8.79
N CYS A 94 3.14 3.25 -8.59
CA CYS A 94 3.29 4.50 -9.35
C CYS A 94 4.50 5.31 -8.85
N TYR A 95 5.70 4.78 -9.09
CA TYR A 95 6.94 5.36 -8.60
C TYR A 95 8.06 5.20 -9.62
N VAL A 96 8.96 6.18 -9.65
CA VAL A 96 10.16 6.17 -10.47
C VAL A 96 11.36 6.66 -9.67
N ALA A 97 12.48 5.93 -9.76
CA ALA A 97 13.78 6.50 -9.42
C ALA A 97 14.33 7.25 -10.64
N GLY A 98 14.45 8.57 -10.52
CA GLY A 98 14.94 9.43 -11.60
C GLY A 98 16.41 9.18 -11.94
N ALA A 99 16.78 9.50 -13.18
CA ALA A 99 18.17 9.42 -13.62
C ALA A 99 19.05 10.38 -12.80
N MET A 100 20.23 9.91 -12.41
CA MET A 100 21.24 10.70 -11.70
C MET A 100 22.57 10.55 -12.43
N ALA A 101 23.12 11.66 -12.92
CA ALA A 101 24.24 11.72 -13.86
C ALA A 101 25.49 10.94 -13.42
N ASN A 102 26.40 10.69 -14.36
CA ASN A 102 27.68 10.01 -14.19
C ASN A 102 27.53 8.60 -13.58
N GLY A 103 26.42 7.93 -13.85
CA GLY A 103 26.14 6.60 -13.31
C GLY A 103 25.82 6.57 -11.81
N ILE A 104 25.46 7.71 -11.19
CA ILE A 104 24.97 7.71 -9.80
C ILE A 104 23.69 6.88 -9.71
N ALA A 105 22.79 7.01 -10.68
CA ALA A 105 21.75 6.01 -10.92
C ALA A 105 22.39 4.84 -11.68
N SER A 106 23.06 3.97 -10.94
CA SER A 106 23.91 2.90 -11.48
C SER A 106 23.11 1.73 -12.04
N GLU A 107 23.78 0.81 -12.75
CA GLU A 107 23.15 -0.44 -13.18
C GLU A 107 22.62 -1.24 -11.99
N GLU A 108 23.33 -1.28 -10.86
CA GLU A 108 22.87 -1.97 -9.65
C GLU A 108 21.55 -1.42 -9.14
N LEU A 109 21.40 -0.09 -9.12
CA LEU A 109 20.15 0.54 -8.71
C LEU A 109 19.02 0.18 -9.68
N VAL A 110 19.25 0.32 -10.99
CA VAL A 110 18.24 0.05 -12.01
C VAL A 110 17.82 -1.41 -11.99
N ILE A 111 18.77 -2.34 -11.90
CA ILE A 111 18.51 -3.78 -11.84
C ILE A 111 17.73 -4.14 -10.57
N ALA A 112 18.12 -3.61 -9.40
CA ALA A 112 17.44 -3.88 -8.14
C ALA A 112 15.99 -3.37 -8.17
N MET A 113 15.77 -2.16 -8.67
CA MET A 113 14.43 -1.57 -8.83
C MET A 113 13.58 -2.40 -9.80
N SER A 114 14.13 -2.77 -10.95
CA SER A 114 13.43 -3.56 -11.96
C SER A 114 13.00 -4.93 -11.41
N LYS A 115 13.90 -5.63 -10.69
CA LYS A 115 13.60 -6.92 -10.02
C LYS A 115 12.56 -6.79 -8.91
N ALA A 116 12.41 -5.60 -8.30
CA ALA A 116 11.35 -5.29 -7.35
C ALA A 116 10.03 -4.85 -8.02
N GLY A 117 9.96 -4.84 -9.36
CA GLY A 117 8.80 -4.39 -10.12
C GLY A 117 8.64 -2.86 -10.13
N LEU A 118 9.73 -2.11 -9.98
CA LEU A 118 9.72 -0.64 -9.95
C LEU A 118 10.52 -0.06 -11.12
N LEU A 119 10.14 1.14 -11.57
CA LEU A 119 10.82 1.83 -12.66
C LEU A 119 12.02 2.64 -12.14
N ALA A 120 13.15 2.55 -12.84
CA ALA A 120 14.32 3.38 -12.60
C ALA A 120 15.01 3.71 -13.92
N PHE A 121 15.63 4.90 -13.99
CA PHE A 121 16.37 5.36 -15.16
C PHE A 121 17.87 5.36 -14.89
N PHE A 122 18.66 4.79 -15.81
CA PHE A 122 20.11 4.81 -15.71
C PHE A 122 20.69 6.22 -15.88
N GLY A 123 21.75 6.51 -15.13
CA GLY A 123 22.43 7.80 -15.10
C GLY A 123 23.36 8.09 -16.28
N ALA A 124 22.86 8.08 -17.52
CA ALA A 124 23.70 8.15 -18.72
C ALA A 124 24.44 9.49 -18.91
N ALA A 125 23.89 10.60 -18.40
CA ALA A 125 24.46 11.93 -18.60
C ALA A 125 25.91 12.02 -18.09
N GLY A 126 26.83 12.48 -18.92
CA GLY A 126 28.26 12.62 -18.58
C GLY A 126 29.12 11.37 -18.79
N LEU A 127 28.53 10.24 -19.21
CA LEU A 127 29.27 9.02 -19.53
C LEU A 127 29.61 8.94 -21.03
N PRO A 128 30.76 8.34 -21.40
CA PRO A 128 31.08 8.12 -22.81
C PRO A 128 30.16 7.03 -23.41
N PRO A 129 29.92 7.04 -24.74
CA PRO A 129 29.05 6.05 -25.40
C PRO A 129 29.41 4.60 -25.09
N SER A 130 30.70 4.24 -25.02
CA SER A 130 31.15 2.88 -24.68
C SER A 130 30.68 2.43 -23.29
N ARG A 131 30.64 3.34 -22.31
CA ARG A 131 30.16 3.06 -20.97
C ARG A 131 28.65 2.90 -20.92
N ILE A 132 27.92 3.69 -21.72
CA ILE A 132 26.47 3.59 -21.88
C ILE A 132 26.10 2.26 -22.53
N THR A 133 26.78 1.86 -23.60
CA THR A 133 26.59 0.54 -24.24
C THR A 133 26.77 -0.60 -23.25
N ALA A 134 27.86 -0.57 -22.46
CA ALA A 134 28.09 -1.58 -21.43
C ALA A 134 26.99 -1.63 -20.35
N ALA A 135 26.41 -0.47 -20.00
CA ALA A 135 25.28 -0.40 -19.07
C ALA A 135 24.00 -1.00 -19.68
N ILE A 136 23.72 -0.69 -20.95
CA ILE A 136 22.57 -1.25 -21.68
C ILE A 136 22.65 -2.78 -21.71
N ASP A 137 23.78 -3.33 -22.16
CA ASP A 137 23.98 -4.78 -22.27
C ASP A 137 23.79 -5.47 -20.92
N ARG A 138 24.36 -4.89 -19.85
CA ARG A 138 24.25 -5.43 -18.49
C ARG A 138 22.83 -5.38 -17.94
N ILE A 139 22.16 -4.23 -18.04
CA ILE A 139 20.79 -4.06 -17.52
C ILE A 139 19.86 -5.02 -18.25
N GLN A 140 19.88 -5.01 -19.59
CA GLN A 140 19.02 -5.88 -20.40
C GLN A 140 19.27 -7.37 -20.15
N GLY A 141 20.54 -7.77 -19.99
CA GLY A 141 20.90 -9.15 -19.66
C GLY A 141 20.39 -9.61 -18.29
N GLU A 142 20.28 -8.71 -17.32
CA GLU A 142 19.91 -9.02 -15.92
C GLU A 142 18.41 -8.96 -15.65
N VAL A 143 17.66 -8.12 -16.35
CA VAL A 143 16.22 -7.90 -16.08
C VAL A 143 15.31 -8.31 -17.24
N GLY A 144 15.86 -8.58 -18.44
CA GLY A 144 15.08 -8.99 -19.60
C GLY A 144 13.98 -8.00 -19.95
N THR A 145 12.73 -8.43 -19.80
CA THR A 145 11.52 -7.61 -20.04
C THR A 145 11.06 -6.81 -18.82
N GLY A 146 11.88 -6.74 -17.77
CA GLY A 146 11.60 -5.93 -16.58
C GLY A 146 11.56 -4.42 -16.89
N PRO A 147 10.97 -3.60 -16.00
CA PRO A 147 10.86 -2.17 -16.20
C PRO A 147 12.21 -1.46 -15.98
N TYR A 148 12.65 -0.63 -16.92
CA TYR A 148 13.82 0.26 -16.81
C TYR A 148 13.75 1.40 -17.85
N GLY A 149 14.59 2.42 -17.68
CA GLY A 149 14.80 3.50 -18.66
C GLY A 149 16.27 3.97 -18.69
N PHE A 150 16.59 4.85 -19.64
CA PHE A 150 17.92 5.45 -19.85
C PHE A 150 17.80 6.96 -20.06
#